data_AF-A0A0F9DVP4-F1
#
_entry.id   AF-A0A0F9DVP4-F1
#
_cell.length_a   1.000
_cell.length_b   1.000
_cell.length_c   1.000
_cell.angle_alpha   90.00
_cell.angle_beta   90.00
_cell.angle_gamma   90.00
#
_symmetry.space_group_name_H-M   'P 1'
#
loop_
_entity.id
_entity.type
_entity.pdbx_description
1 polymer ?
#
loop_
_entity_poly.entity_id
_entity_poly.type
_entity_poly.pdbx_seq_one_letter_code
_entity_poly.pdbx_strand_id
1 'polypeptide(L)'
;MLNNLLPRRVHVYSPQLWANTVATDYWAFFNDADQVAGGGDDLAGHGWPVATGYGITGGAGADLLSSSDIGSSPGFFFDTAGDALDSPSIFGDFSHGRMTQALLGAFPTTLNMECYARFVATNNETATGFGFIQDGGTPLTTADHLAYIFTDGTNFGLRSSGDSDAGATDDTDAHLWKIT
;
A
#
# COMPACT_ATOMS: atom_id res chain seq x y z
N MET A 1 15.55 15.46 33.84
CA MET A 1 15.73 15.72 32.39
C MET A 1 15.18 14.51 31.66
N LEU A 2 14.05 14.65 30.95
CA LEU A 2 13.59 13.63 30.01
C LEU A 2 14.56 13.66 28.83
N ASN A 3 15.40 12.64 28.71
CA ASN A 3 16.19 12.44 27.50
C ASN A 3 15.20 12.15 26.38
N ASN A 4 14.90 13.15 25.55
CA ASN A 4 14.25 12.94 24.25
C ASN A 4 15.22 12.16 23.37
N LEU A 5 15.25 10.84 23.56
CA LEU A 5 15.80 9.94 22.56
C LEU A 5 14.95 10.12 21.31
N LEU A 6 15.58 10.47 20.19
CA LEU A 6 14.91 10.52 18.89
C LEU A 6 14.19 9.17 18.68
N PRO A 7 12.95 9.16 18.16
CA PRO A 7 12.23 7.92 17.90
C PRO A 7 13.12 6.98 17.08
N ARG A 8 13.40 5.79 17.60
CA ARG A 8 14.25 4.83 16.90
C ARG A 8 13.43 4.21 15.78
N ARG A 9 13.65 4.70 14.56
CA ARG A 9 13.07 4.09 13.37
C ARG A 9 13.68 2.71 13.16
N VAL A 10 12.83 1.70 13.06
CA VAL A 10 13.19 0.31 12.77
C VAL A 10 12.50 -0.03 11.46
N HIS A 11 13.31 -0.44 10.49
CA HIS A 11 12.86 -0.67 9.11
C HIS A 11 12.82 -2.17 8.80
N VAL A 12 11.73 -2.62 8.19
CA VAL A 12 11.61 -3.93 7.57
C VAL A 12 11.56 -3.74 6.07
N TYR A 13 12.62 -4.16 5.39
CA TYR A 13 12.80 -3.92 3.95
C TYR A 13 12.16 -4.98 3.05
N SER A 14 11.74 -6.11 3.62
CA SER A 14 11.20 -7.25 2.87
C SER A 14 9.72 -7.48 3.27
N PRO A 15 8.79 -7.52 2.30
CA PRO A 15 7.36 -7.76 2.55
C PRO A 15 7.07 -9.13 3.18
N GLN A 16 7.94 -10.11 2.98
CA GLN A 16 7.85 -11.44 3.60
C GLN A 16 8.00 -11.39 5.13
N LEU A 17 8.63 -10.35 5.66
CA LEU A 17 8.88 -10.21 7.11
C LEU A 17 7.83 -9.36 7.82
N TRP A 18 6.84 -8.84 7.09
CA TRP A 18 5.84 -7.92 7.64
C TRP A 18 4.98 -8.57 8.73
N ALA A 19 4.69 -9.87 8.61
CA ALA A 19 3.88 -10.61 9.59
C ALA A 19 4.65 -11.00 10.87
N ASN A 20 5.98 -11.04 10.83
CA ASN A 20 6.79 -11.68 11.88
C ASN A 20 7.82 -10.74 12.53
N THR A 21 7.93 -9.49 12.07
CA THR A 21 8.92 -8.54 12.55
C THR A 21 8.26 -7.27 13.05
N VAL A 22 8.58 -6.88 14.29
CA VAL A 22 8.14 -5.60 14.85
C VAL A 22 9.01 -4.46 14.29
N ALA A 23 8.36 -3.50 13.64
CA ALA A 23 9.02 -2.32 13.09
C ALA A 23 8.15 -1.05 13.20
N THR A 24 8.76 0.08 12.87
CA THR A 24 8.08 1.38 12.71
C THR A 24 7.83 1.71 11.24
N ASP A 25 8.62 1.13 10.34
CA ASP A 25 8.59 1.40 8.91
C ASP A 25 8.67 0.08 8.14
N TYR A 26 7.68 -0.14 7.27
CA TYR A 26 7.55 -1.35 6.47
C TYR A 26 7.66 -0.97 5.00
N TRP A 27 8.58 -1.61 4.28
CA TRP A 27 8.88 -1.33 2.87
C TRP A 27 8.56 -2.55 2.04
N ALA A 28 8.00 -2.30 0.86
CA ALA A 28 7.76 -3.30 -0.15
C ALA A 28 8.21 -2.76 -1.51
N PHE A 29 8.97 -3.56 -2.23
CA PHE A 29 9.42 -3.26 -3.58
C PHE A 29 9.05 -4.43 -4.48
N PHE A 30 7.98 -4.26 -5.26
CA PHE A 30 7.35 -5.35 -6.01
C PHE A 30 7.97 -5.59 -7.39
N ASN A 31 9.10 -4.95 -7.70
CA ASN A 31 9.85 -5.15 -8.94
C ASN A 31 10.56 -6.53 -8.98
N ASP A 32 10.70 -7.20 -7.82
CA ASP A 32 11.39 -8.50 -7.67
C ASP A 32 10.58 -9.52 -6.84
N ALA A 33 9.43 -9.12 -6.29
CA ALA A 33 8.80 -9.83 -5.19
C ALA A 33 7.93 -11.04 -5.59
N ASP A 34 7.71 -11.30 -6.89
CA ASP A 34 6.90 -12.45 -7.33
C ASP A 34 7.26 -12.91 -8.75
N GLN A 35 8.54 -13.24 -8.98
CA GLN A 35 9.02 -13.62 -10.31
C GLN A 35 8.61 -15.02 -10.79
N VAL A 36 7.78 -15.81 -10.08
CA VAL A 36 7.51 -17.18 -10.54
C VAL A 36 6.06 -17.63 -10.32
N ALA A 37 5.31 -17.68 -11.42
CA ALA A 37 4.25 -18.67 -11.58
C ALA A 37 4.84 -20.09 -11.41
N GLY A 38 4.80 -20.61 -10.17
CA GLY A 38 5.19 -21.99 -9.85
C GLY A 38 6.54 -22.24 -9.18
N GLY A 39 7.14 -21.29 -8.44
CA GLY A 39 8.25 -21.64 -7.53
C GLY A 39 9.14 -20.50 -7.05
N GLY A 40 8.88 -20.01 -5.84
CA GLY A 40 9.80 -19.16 -5.06
C GLY A 40 9.08 -18.11 -4.23
N ASP A 41 9.01 -18.34 -2.91
CA ASP A 41 8.65 -17.40 -1.83
C ASP A 41 7.45 -16.46 -2.05
N ASP A 42 6.33 -17.06 -2.45
CA ASP A 42 5.01 -16.43 -2.56
C ASP A 42 4.65 -15.68 -1.25
N LEU A 43 4.23 -14.42 -1.38
CA LEU A 43 3.75 -13.60 -0.26
C LEU A 43 2.63 -14.31 0.52
N ALA A 44 1.82 -15.14 -0.14
CA ALA A 44 0.81 -15.98 0.52
C ALA A 44 1.43 -16.92 1.57
N GLY A 45 2.63 -17.45 1.31
CA GLY A 45 3.39 -18.27 2.26
C GLY A 45 3.89 -17.50 3.49
N HIS A 46 3.91 -16.17 3.41
CA HIS A 46 4.36 -15.24 4.46
C HIS A 46 3.21 -14.46 5.11
N GLY A 47 2.00 -14.98 5.02
CA GLY A 47 0.85 -14.47 5.75
C GLY A 47 0.14 -13.30 5.07
N TRP A 48 0.39 -13.06 3.78
CA TRP A 48 -0.44 -12.15 2.98
C TRP A 48 -1.76 -12.85 2.64
N PRO A 49 -2.90 -12.45 3.23
CA PRO A 49 -4.14 -13.21 3.16
C PRO A 49 -4.78 -13.20 1.76
N VAL A 50 -4.49 -12.17 0.95
CA VAL A 50 -5.00 -12.04 -0.41
C VAL A 50 -3.86 -11.57 -1.32
N ALA A 51 -3.43 -12.46 -2.22
CA ALA A 51 -2.37 -12.23 -3.20
C ALA A 51 -2.78 -12.95 -4.50
N THR A 52 -3.79 -12.43 -5.20
CA THR A 52 -4.43 -13.16 -6.29
C THR A 52 -4.77 -12.28 -7.49
N GLY A 53 -4.78 -12.90 -8.67
CA GLY A 53 -5.43 -12.39 -9.88
C GLY A 53 -4.60 -11.40 -10.71
N TYR A 54 -3.58 -10.77 -10.12
CA TYR A 54 -2.77 -9.78 -10.81
C TYR A 54 -1.70 -10.38 -11.75
N GLY A 55 -1.43 -9.64 -12.83
CA GLY A 55 -0.27 -9.85 -13.69
C GLY A 55 0.92 -8.98 -13.26
N ILE A 56 2.01 -9.06 -14.02
CA ILE A 56 3.15 -8.14 -13.89
C ILE A 56 3.27 -7.35 -15.19
N THR A 57 3.35 -6.03 -15.09
CA THR A 57 3.64 -5.16 -16.23
C THR A 57 5.08 -4.68 -16.14
N GLY A 58 5.80 -4.76 -17.26
CA GLY A 58 7.14 -4.18 -17.40
C GLY A 58 7.09 -2.66 -17.28
N GLY A 59 8.14 -2.08 -16.71
CA GLY A 59 8.28 -0.63 -16.63
C GLY A 59 8.42 0.02 -18.00
N ALA A 60 8.04 1.29 -18.09
CA ALA A 60 8.31 2.13 -19.25
C ALA A 60 9.57 2.95 -19.03
N GLY A 61 10.31 3.22 -20.12
CA GLY A 61 11.49 4.09 -20.08
C GLY A 61 11.15 5.48 -19.54
N ALA A 62 12.14 6.11 -18.91
CA ALA A 62 12.11 7.48 -18.42
C ALA A 62 13.41 8.18 -18.82
N ASP A 63 13.36 9.50 -18.91
CA ASP A 63 14.56 10.33 -18.96
C ASP A 63 15.16 10.52 -17.56
N LEU A 64 16.49 10.55 -17.47
CA LEU A 64 17.19 10.70 -16.19
C LEU A 64 16.77 12.01 -15.49
N LEU A 65 16.13 11.87 -14.32
CA LEU A 65 15.64 12.98 -13.48
C LEU A 65 14.63 13.91 -14.16
N SER A 66 13.89 13.41 -15.16
CA SER A 66 12.84 14.16 -15.82
C SER A 66 11.55 14.13 -15.03
N SER A 67 10.98 15.31 -14.76
CA SER A 67 9.63 15.44 -14.22
C SER A 67 8.55 15.47 -15.31
N SER A 68 8.95 15.47 -16.59
CA SER A 68 8.04 15.44 -17.74
C SER A 68 7.99 14.08 -18.44
N ASP A 69 8.99 13.22 -18.19
CA ASP A 69 9.03 11.83 -18.66
C ASP A 69 9.51 10.94 -17.50
N ILE A 70 8.57 10.62 -16.61
CA ILE A 70 8.83 9.98 -15.31
C ILE A 70 8.94 8.44 -15.49
N GLY A 71 8.56 7.92 -16.66
CA GLY A 71 8.43 6.49 -16.94
C GLY A 71 7.51 5.76 -15.96
N SER A 72 7.67 4.44 -15.87
CA SER A 72 6.98 3.64 -14.85
C SER A 72 7.87 2.52 -14.36
N SER A 73 7.79 2.23 -13.06
CA SER A 73 8.47 1.06 -12.49
C SER A 73 7.69 -0.21 -12.84
N PRO A 74 8.35 -1.36 -13.07
CA PRO A 74 7.65 -2.63 -13.15
C PRO A 74 6.94 -2.94 -11.83
N GLY A 75 5.81 -3.63 -11.91
CA GLY A 75 5.02 -3.95 -10.72
C GLY A 75 3.76 -4.74 -11.03
N PHE A 76 2.92 -4.90 -10.01
CA PHE A 76 1.64 -5.59 -10.14
C PHE A 76 0.68 -4.83 -11.05
N PHE A 77 -0.01 -5.60 -11.88
CA PHE A 77 -1.02 -5.14 -12.80
C PHE A 77 -2.34 -5.78 -12.40
N PHE A 78 -3.19 -4.98 -11.76
CA PHE A 78 -4.55 -5.35 -11.37
C PHE A 78 -5.47 -4.96 -12.53
N ASP A 79 -5.94 -5.95 -13.29
CA ASP A 79 -6.72 -5.75 -14.52
C ASP A 79 -8.15 -6.28 -14.42
N THR A 80 -8.43 -7.00 -13.34
CA THR A 80 -9.71 -7.61 -13.07
C THR A 80 -10.21 -7.18 -11.69
N ALA A 81 -11.52 -6.99 -11.55
CA ALA A 81 -12.14 -6.53 -10.30
C ALA A 81 -11.96 -7.47 -9.08
N GLY A 82 -11.45 -8.68 -9.31
CA GLY A 82 -11.11 -9.65 -8.25
C GLY A 82 -9.64 -9.62 -7.85
N ASP A 83 -8.81 -8.81 -8.52
CA ASP A 83 -7.39 -8.75 -8.24
C ASP A 83 -7.17 -7.93 -6.97
N ALA A 84 -6.39 -8.48 -6.06
CA ALA A 84 -6.16 -7.85 -4.77
C ALA A 84 -4.81 -8.27 -4.19
N LEU A 85 -4.20 -7.32 -3.50
CA LEU A 85 -3.05 -7.53 -2.65
C LEU A 85 -3.38 -6.95 -1.27
N ASP A 86 -3.31 -7.78 -0.25
CA ASP A 86 -3.57 -7.42 1.13
C ASP A 86 -2.39 -7.85 2.01
N SER A 87 -1.88 -6.91 2.80
CA SER A 87 -0.80 -7.17 3.73
C SER A 87 -1.28 -7.97 4.94
N PRO A 88 -0.39 -8.69 5.63
CA PRO A 88 -0.67 -9.15 6.99
C PRO A 88 -1.09 -7.98 7.89
N SER A 89 -1.82 -8.25 8.97
CA SER A 89 -2.25 -7.22 9.92
C SER A 89 -1.07 -6.58 10.65
N ILE A 90 -0.52 -5.50 10.09
CA ILE A 90 0.51 -4.68 10.74
C ILE A 90 -0.22 -3.58 11.53
N PHE A 91 0.06 -3.48 12.82
CA PHE A 91 -0.64 -2.55 13.72
C PHE A 91 -2.17 -2.80 13.85
N GLY A 92 -2.68 -3.94 13.37
CA GLY A 92 -4.11 -4.27 13.39
C GLY A 92 -4.69 -4.48 14.79
N ASP A 93 -3.85 -4.82 15.78
CA ASP A 93 -4.27 -5.01 17.15
C ASP A 93 -3.49 -4.14 18.16
N PHE A 94 -4.03 -4.08 19.39
CA PHE A 94 -3.40 -3.35 20.48
C PHE A 94 -2.01 -3.92 20.85
N SER A 95 -1.77 -5.21 20.59
CA SER A 95 -0.51 -5.86 20.93
C SER A 95 0.63 -5.32 20.06
N HIS A 96 0.43 -5.21 18.75
CA HIS A 96 1.36 -4.58 17.83
C HIS A 96 1.58 -3.10 18.16
N GLY A 97 0.51 -2.36 18.48
CA GLY A 97 0.63 -0.96 18.93
C GLY A 97 1.54 -0.80 20.17
N ARG A 98 1.49 -1.76 21.11
CA ARG A 98 2.37 -1.79 22.30
C ARG A 98 3.82 -2.17 21.97
N MET A 99 4.03 -3.07 21.01
CA MET A 99 5.39 -3.41 20.55
C MET A 99 6.04 -2.21 19.85
N THR A 100 5.31 -1.51 18.99
CA THR A 100 5.77 -0.28 18.34
C THR A 100 5.99 0.84 19.35
N GLN A 101 5.15 0.95 20.38
CA GLN A 101 5.38 1.89 21.48
C GLN A 101 6.73 1.68 22.17
N ALA A 102 7.16 0.43 22.35
CA ALA A 102 8.47 0.13 22.93
C ALA A 102 9.63 0.61 22.04
N LEU A 103 9.44 0.67 20.72
CA LEU A 103 10.41 1.20 19.77
C LEU A 103 10.40 2.73 19.71
N LEU A 104 9.21 3.34 19.66
CA LEU A 104 9.04 4.78 19.54
C LEU A 104 9.23 5.54 20.86
N GLY A 105 9.08 4.86 22.00
CA GLY A 105 9.07 5.49 23.33
C GLY A 105 7.74 6.15 23.71
N ALA A 106 6.78 6.18 22.79
CA ALA A 106 5.42 6.70 22.96
C ALA A 106 4.44 5.87 22.12
N PHE A 107 3.15 5.90 22.46
CA PHE A 107 2.15 5.18 21.67
C PHE A 107 2.04 5.83 20.27
N PRO A 108 1.97 5.04 19.18
CA PRO A 108 1.85 5.60 17.83
C PRO A 108 0.55 6.42 17.71
N THR A 109 0.65 7.59 17.09
CA THR A 109 -0.48 8.53 16.92
C THR A 109 -0.93 8.68 15.48
N THR A 110 -0.10 8.27 14.52
CA THR A 110 -0.37 8.35 13.10
C THR A 110 0.11 7.08 12.41
N LEU A 111 -0.56 6.72 11.33
CA LEU A 111 -0.18 5.65 10.42
C LEU A 111 -0.16 6.26 9.02
N ASN A 112 0.98 6.21 8.36
CA ASN A 112 1.21 6.88 7.08
C ASN A 112 1.50 5.84 6.00
N MET A 113 1.04 6.10 4.78
CA MET A 113 1.32 5.29 3.61
C MET A 113 1.99 6.17 2.55
N GLU A 114 2.97 5.60 1.86
CA GLU A 114 3.53 6.18 0.64
C GLU A 114 3.69 5.07 -0.39
N CYS A 115 3.15 5.26 -1.59
CA CYS A 115 3.31 4.32 -2.70
C CYS A 115 3.42 5.04 -4.04
N TYR A 116 4.16 4.41 -4.96
CA TYR A 116 4.22 4.84 -6.35
C TYR A 116 3.30 3.96 -7.18
N ALA A 117 2.23 4.54 -7.74
CA ALA A 117 1.18 3.80 -8.43
C ALA A 117 0.47 4.66 -9.48
N ARG A 118 -0.26 4.00 -10.38
CA ARG A 118 -1.14 4.64 -11.37
C ARG A 118 -2.44 3.87 -11.49
N PHE A 119 -3.51 4.56 -11.88
CA PHE A 119 -4.72 3.94 -12.40
C PHE A 119 -4.57 3.75 -13.92
N VAL A 120 -4.95 2.59 -14.45
CA VAL A 120 -4.72 2.22 -15.86
C VAL A 120 -5.74 2.89 -16.80
N ALA A 121 -6.91 3.24 -16.26
CA ALA A 121 -7.96 3.93 -16.96
C ALA A 121 -8.69 4.90 -16.03
N THR A 122 -9.32 5.91 -16.60
CA THR A 122 -10.23 6.84 -15.92
C THR A 122 -11.65 6.26 -15.87
N ASN A 123 -11.77 4.95 -15.66
CA ASN A 123 -13.07 4.31 -15.50
C ASN A 123 -13.57 4.56 -14.08
N ASN A 124 -14.89 4.54 -13.88
CA ASN A 124 -15.44 4.54 -12.53
C ASN A 124 -15.14 3.20 -11.87
N GLU A 125 -14.09 3.18 -11.05
CA GLU A 125 -13.61 2.01 -10.35
C GLU A 125 -13.64 2.26 -8.85
N THR A 126 -14.82 2.56 -8.33
CA THR A 126 -15.01 2.78 -6.88
C THR A 126 -14.60 1.62 -5.98
N ALA A 127 -14.26 0.44 -6.49
CA ALA A 127 -13.75 -0.68 -5.70
C ALA A 127 -12.26 -0.98 -5.92
N THR A 128 -11.58 -0.25 -6.82
CA THR A 128 -10.13 -0.40 -7.06
C THR A 128 -9.37 0.76 -6.43
N GLY A 129 -8.09 0.53 -6.10
CA GLY A 129 -7.25 1.54 -5.48
C GLY A 129 -6.27 0.96 -4.48
N PHE A 130 -5.90 1.77 -3.49
CA PHE A 130 -4.92 1.39 -2.48
C PHE A 130 -5.03 2.27 -1.23
N GLY A 131 -4.63 1.74 -0.08
CA GLY A 131 -4.70 2.46 1.19
C GLY A 131 -4.79 1.54 2.39
N PHE A 132 -5.38 2.04 3.47
CA PHE A 132 -5.63 1.28 4.67
C PHE A 132 -7.01 0.64 4.67
N ILE A 133 -7.06 -0.61 5.10
CA ILE A 133 -8.29 -1.37 5.34
C ILE A 133 -8.38 -1.74 6.83
N GLN A 134 -9.59 -2.04 7.29
CA GLN A 134 -9.78 -2.57 8.65
C GLN A 134 -9.19 -3.98 8.80
N ASP A 135 -8.73 -4.30 10.00
CA ASP A 135 -8.22 -5.63 10.32
C ASP A 135 -9.31 -6.71 10.11
N GLY A 136 -8.97 -7.78 9.40
CA GLY A 136 -9.90 -8.83 8.98
C GLY A 136 -10.88 -8.46 7.86
N GLY A 137 -10.74 -7.26 7.27
CA GLY A 137 -11.48 -6.84 6.08
C GLY A 137 -10.85 -7.32 4.78
N THR A 138 -11.26 -6.73 3.66
CA THR A 138 -10.67 -6.97 2.33
C THR A 138 -10.61 -5.68 1.50
N PRO A 139 -9.57 -5.47 0.67
CA PRO A 139 -9.53 -4.34 -0.25
C PRO A 139 -10.66 -4.36 -1.28
N LEU A 140 -11.29 -5.51 -1.51
CA LEU A 140 -12.39 -5.69 -2.45
C LEU A 140 -13.75 -5.18 -1.93
N THR A 141 -13.86 -4.80 -0.65
CA THR A 141 -15.11 -4.35 -0.04
C THR A 141 -14.98 -2.90 0.42
N THR A 142 -15.77 -2.01 -0.18
CA THR A 142 -15.69 -0.56 0.09
C THR A 142 -15.99 -0.18 1.54
N ALA A 143 -16.78 -0.99 2.26
CA ALA A 143 -17.08 -0.79 3.68
C ALA A 143 -15.87 -1.04 4.59
N ASP A 144 -14.85 -1.77 4.11
CA ASP A 144 -13.65 -2.10 4.88
C ASP A 144 -12.56 -1.02 4.74
N HIS A 145 -12.77 -0.01 3.88
CA HIS A 145 -11.81 1.04 3.55
C HIS A 145 -11.76 2.11 4.67
N LEU A 146 -10.58 2.32 5.26
CA LEU A 146 -10.36 3.31 6.33
C LEU A 146 -9.82 4.64 5.80
N ALA A 147 -8.80 4.58 4.96
CA ALA A 147 -8.25 5.72 4.22
C ALA A 147 -7.75 5.15 2.90
N TYR A 148 -8.59 5.22 1.88
CA TYR A 148 -8.39 4.49 0.63
C TYR A 148 -8.53 5.42 -0.56
N ILE A 149 -7.50 5.45 -1.40
CA ILE A 149 -7.46 6.26 -2.61
C ILE A 149 -8.08 5.45 -3.73
N PHE A 150 -9.00 6.05 -4.47
CA PHE A 150 -9.72 5.41 -5.59
C PHE A 150 -9.95 6.43 -6.71
N THR A 151 -10.40 5.97 -7.89
CA THR A 151 -10.94 6.85 -8.95
C THR A 151 -12.44 6.63 -9.11
N ASP A 152 -13.22 7.71 -9.25
CA ASP A 152 -14.64 7.67 -9.61
C ASP A 152 -14.88 7.78 -11.13
N GLY A 153 -13.80 7.78 -11.92
CA GLY A 153 -13.80 7.99 -13.38
C GLY A 153 -13.85 9.45 -13.81
N THR A 154 -13.66 10.39 -12.86
CA THR A 154 -13.51 11.82 -13.09
C THR A 154 -12.50 12.46 -12.14
N ASN A 155 -12.45 11.98 -10.89
CA ASN A 155 -11.55 12.44 -9.85
C ASN A 155 -10.92 11.26 -9.11
N PHE A 156 -9.67 11.45 -8.67
CA PHE A 156 -9.07 10.70 -7.59
C PHE A 156 -9.68 11.14 -6.26
N GLY A 157 -10.36 10.24 -5.56
CA GLY A 157 -10.96 10.50 -4.26
C GLY A 157 -10.26 9.75 -3.13
N LEU A 158 -10.38 10.27 -1.92
CA LEU A 158 -10.08 9.57 -0.68
C LEU A 158 -11.39 9.23 0.02
N ARG A 159 -11.49 8.01 0.57
CA ARG A 159 -12.64 7.60 1.37
C ARG A 159 -12.28 7.04 2.73
N SER A 160 -13.26 7.10 3.62
CA SER A 160 -13.28 6.44 4.91
C SER A 160 -14.71 6.01 5.23
N SER A 161 -14.94 4.70 5.40
CA SER A 161 -16.18 4.11 5.93
C SER A 161 -17.49 4.87 5.58
N GLY A 162 -17.83 4.95 4.29
CA GLY A 162 -19.09 5.52 3.81
C GLY A 162 -19.09 7.02 3.50
N ASP A 163 -17.95 7.71 3.70
CA ASP A 163 -17.73 9.09 3.25
C ASP A 163 -16.57 9.15 2.26
N SER A 164 -16.64 10.08 1.31
CA SER A 164 -15.62 10.30 0.28
C SER A 164 -15.48 11.78 -0.03
N ASP A 165 -14.25 12.25 -0.24
CA ASP A 165 -14.03 13.60 -0.71
C ASP A 165 -14.36 13.77 -2.21
N ALA A 166 -14.35 15.01 -2.68
CA ALA A 166 -14.55 15.34 -4.09
C ALA A 166 -13.26 15.17 -4.92
N GLY A 167 -12.12 14.97 -4.27
CA GLY A 167 -10.88 14.64 -4.94
C GLY A 167 -10.25 15.75 -5.80
N ALA A 168 -9.28 15.32 -6.61
CA ALA A 168 -8.70 16.09 -7.71
C ALA A 168 -8.96 15.33 -9.02
N THR A 169 -8.96 16.02 -10.17
CA THR A 169 -9.17 15.38 -11.49
C THR A 169 -8.27 14.16 -11.67
N ASP A 170 -8.84 13.07 -12.17
CA ASP A 170 -8.10 11.85 -12.43
C ASP A 170 -7.26 11.91 -13.71
N ASP A 171 -6.23 11.06 -13.77
CA ASP A 171 -5.41 10.82 -14.94
C ASP A 171 -4.83 9.38 -14.88
N THR A 172 -3.97 9.03 -15.85
CA THR A 172 -3.33 7.71 -15.92
C THR A 172 -1.82 7.74 -15.66
N ASP A 173 -1.30 8.88 -15.23
CA ASP A 173 0.12 9.05 -14.96
C ASP A 173 0.50 8.37 -13.64
N ALA A 174 1.78 8.04 -13.50
CA ALA A 174 2.30 7.45 -12.28
C ALA A 174 2.60 8.53 -11.25
N HIS A 175 1.95 8.43 -10.09
CA HIS A 175 2.06 9.40 -9.00
C HIS A 175 2.69 8.78 -7.76
N LEU A 176 3.30 9.66 -6.96
CA LEU A 176 3.65 9.36 -5.58
C LEU A 176 2.47 9.70 -4.67
N TRP A 177 1.74 8.68 -4.24
CA TRP A 177 0.59 8.82 -3.36
C TRP A 177 1.02 8.84 -1.90
N LYS A 178 0.35 9.66 -1.09
CA LYS A 178 0.61 9.76 0.35
C LYS A 178 -0.69 9.84 1.15
N ILE A 179 -0.75 9.10 2.24
CA ILE A 179 -1.76 9.21 3.29
C ILE A 179 -1.01 9.57 4.58
N THR A 180 -1.40 10.65 5.26
CA THR A 180 -0.69 11.24 6.42
C THR A 180 -1.63 11.70 7.52
#